data_AF-K0Z5G3-F1
#
_entry.id   AF-K0Z5G3-F1
#
_cell.length_a   1.000
_cell.length_b   1.000
_cell.length_c   1.000
_cell.angle_alpha   90.00
_cell.angle_beta   90.00
_cell.angle_gamma   90.00
#
_symmetry.space_group_name_H-M   'P 1'
#
loop_
_entity.id
_entity.type
_entity.pdbx_description
1 polymer ?
#
loop_
_entity_poly.entity_id
_entity_poly.type
_entity_poly.pdbx_seq_one_letter_code
_entity_poly.pdbx_strand_id
1 'polypeptide(L)'
;MPTNEMLELPREVAGLGDLYGQLAELLGGPEPTNLDGLADRLKEARARALACPGWRLDAKEARLLGRVAGDLGVALLGPGAPGQQR
;
A
#
# COMPACT_ATOMS: atom_id res chain seq x y z
N MET A 1 18.06 -10.17 -3.36
CA MET A 1 16.64 -9.87 -3.07
C MET A 1 16.00 -9.44 -4.38
N PRO A 2 14.92 -10.09 -4.86
CA PRO A 2 14.20 -9.62 -6.03
C PRO A 2 13.70 -8.20 -5.75
N THR A 3 13.95 -7.27 -6.68
CA THR A 3 13.42 -5.91 -6.60
C THR A 3 12.00 -5.99 -7.14
N ASN A 4 11.01 -6.07 -6.26
CA ASN A 4 9.61 -6.04 -6.69
C ASN A 4 9.21 -4.57 -6.85
N GLU A 5 9.46 -4.04 -8.05
CA GLU A 5 8.99 -2.71 -8.44
C GLU A 5 7.46 -2.60 -8.35
N MET A 6 6.75 -3.73 -8.45
CA MET A 6 5.31 -3.83 -8.23
C MET A 6 5.02 -4.84 -7.12
N LEU A 7 4.27 -4.39 -6.12
CA LEU A 7 3.71 -5.23 -5.06
C LEU A 7 2.24 -5.50 -5.37
N GLU A 8 1.86 -6.77 -5.42
CA GLU A 8 0.48 -7.19 -5.66
C GLU A 8 -0.10 -7.74 -4.38
N LEU A 9 -1.12 -7.05 -3.85
CA LEU A 9 -1.84 -7.50 -2.68
C LEU A 9 -2.77 -8.67 -3.06
N PRO A 10 -2.74 -9.77 -2.31
CA PRO A 10 -3.46 -10.99 -2.69
C PRO A 10 -4.98 -10.88 -2.54
N ARG A 11 -5.48 -9.93 -1.73
CA ARG A 11 -6.91 -9.75 -1.43
C ARG A 11 -7.30 -8.26 -1.43
N GLU A 12 -8.60 -8.00 -1.44
CA GLU A 12 -9.12 -6.63 -1.29
C GLU A 12 -8.63 -6.03 0.04
N VAL A 13 -8.36 -4.73 0.05
CA VAL A 13 -7.95 -3.98 1.25
C VAL A 13 -9.18 -3.35 1.87
N ALA A 14 -9.57 -3.82 3.06
CA ALA A 14 -10.74 -3.33 3.79
C ALA A 14 -10.48 -2.11 4.69
N GLY A 15 -9.22 -1.71 4.85
CA GLY A 15 -8.77 -0.66 5.77
C GLY A 15 -7.25 -0.61 5.84
N LEU A 16 -6.68 0.40 6.50
CA LEU A 16 -5.22 0.50 6.67
C LEU A 16 -4.63 -0.67 7.45
N GLY A 17 -5.34 -1.18 8.47
CA GLY A 17 -4.87 -2.33 9.25
C GLY A 17 -4.77 -3.62 8.41
N ASP A 18 -5.74 -3.86 7.52
CA ASP A 18 -5.69 -5.02 6.63
C ASP A 18 -4.58 -4.86 5.56
N LEU A 19 -4.36 -3.64 5.07
CA LEU A 19 -3.20 -3.33 4.23
C LEU A 19 -1.88 -3.68 4.92
N TYR A 20 -1.73 -3.29 6.19
CA TYR A 20 -0.52 -3.56 6.95
C TYR A 20 -0.26 -5.05 7.10
N GLY A 21 -1.28 -5.82 7.48
CA GLY A 21 -1.18 -7.27 7.59
C GLY A 21 -0.82 -7.93 6.27
N GLN A 22 -1.52 -7.57 5.18
CA GLN A 22 -1.22 -8.10 3.85
C GLN A 22 0.22 -7.79 3.40
N LEU A 23 0.72 -6.58 3.66
CA LEU A 23 2.10 -6.22 3.33
C LEU A 23 3.13 -6.97 4.17
N ALA A 24 2.84 -7.21 5.45
CA ALA A 24 3.69 -8.00 6.33
C ALA A 24 3.76 -9.46 5.86
N GLU A 25 2.63 -10.04 5.46
CA GLU A 25 2.56 -11.37 4.87
C GLU A 25 3.34 -11.44 3.54
N LEU A 26 3.18 -10.43 2.67
CA LEU A 26 3.81 -10.39 1.34
C LEU A 26 5.33 -10.19 1.39
N LEU A 27 5.79 -9.23 2.20
CA LEU A 27 7.21 -8.86 2.29
C LEU A 27 7.96 -9.68 3.35
N GLY A 28 7.23 -10.42 4.19
CA GLY A 28 7.73 -11.03 5.41
C GLY A 28 8.09 -9.98 6.48
N GLY A 29 8.17 -10.42 7.74
CA GLY A 29 8.63 -9.56 8.84
C GLY A 29 7.49 -8.87 9.62
N PRO A 30 7.83 -7.84 10.43
CA PRO A 30 6.88 -7.23 11.34
C PRO A 30 5.81 -6.41 10.61
N GLU A 31 4.57 -6.51 11.10
CA GLU A 31 3.45 -5.71 10.63
C GLU A 31 3.67 -4.22 10.97
N PRO A 32 3.57 -3.31 9.99
CA PRO A 32 3.62 -1.89 10.28
C PRO A 32 2.39 -1.49 11.11
N THR A 33 2.59 -0.69 12.16
CA THR A 33 1.50 -0.24 13.04
C THR A 33 1.02 1.17 12.71
N ASN A 34 1.73 1.87 11.82
CA ASN A 34 1.44 3.24 11.40
C ASN A 34 1.89 3.49 9.94
N LEU A 35 1.58 4.68 9.44
CA LEU A 35 1.87 5.09 8.07
C LEU A 35 3.38 5.26 7.78
N ASP A 36 4.17 5.67 8.77
CA ASP A 36 5.62 5.79 8.64
C ASP A 36 6.27 4.41 8.49
N GLY A 37 5.84 3.44 9.30
CA GLY A 37 6.25 2.05 9.17
C GLY A 37 5.86 1.47 7.83
N LEU A 38 4.64 1.77 7.34
CA LEU A 38 4.23 1.41 5.98
C LEU A 38 5.19 2.01 4.94
N ALA A 39 5.52 3.30 5.07
CA ALA A 39 6.42 3.99 4.15
C ALA A 39 7.82 3.35 4.13
N ASP A 40 8.36 2.99 5.28
CA ASP A 40 9.64 2.30 5.39
C ASP A 40 9.59 0.93 4.74
N ARG A 41 8.52 0.14 4.95
CA ARG A 41 8.35 -1.17 4.28
C ARG A 41 8.32 -1.03 2.75
N LEU A 42 7.60 -0.03 2.23
CA LEU A 42 7.54 0.25 0.79
C LEU A 42 8.91 0.64 0.22
N LYS A 43 9.69 1.45 0.96
CA LYS A 43 11.07 1.81 0.58
C LYS A 43 12.02 0.62 0.61
N GLU A 44 11.96 -0.20 1.67
CA GLU A 44 12.77 -1.41 1.81
C GLU A 44 12.50 -2.40 0.67
N ALA A 45 11.23 -2.56 0.30
CA ALA A 45 10.80 -3.37 -0.83
C ALA A 45 11.15 -2.76 -2.19
N ARG A 46 11.57 -1.48 -2.23
CA ARG A 46 11.75 -0.67 -3.45
C ARG A 46 10.51 -0.67 -4.35
N ALA A 47 9.34 -0.67 -3.72
CA ALA A 47 8.06 -0.67 -4.43
C ALA A 47 7.90 0.66 -5.17
N ARG A 48 7.46 0.58 -6.43
CA ARG A 48 7.07 1.72 -7.28
C ARG A 48 5.57 1.70 -7.59
N ALA A 49 4.94 0.54 -7.47
CA ALA A 49 3.50 0.39 -7.58
C ALA A 49 2.98 -0.62 -6.55
N LEU A 50 1.77 -0.37 -6.07
CA LEU A 50 1.01 -1.24 -5.19
C LEU A 50 -0.34 -1.52 -5.85
N ALA A 51 -0.51 -2.72 -6.38
CA ALA A 51 -1.73 -3.18 -7.02
C ALA A 51 -2.58 -3.97 -6.02
N CYS A 52 -3.88 -3.65 -5.99
CA CYS A 52 -4.85 -4.35 -5.17
C CYS A 52 -6.08 -4.69 -6.02
N PRO A 53 -6.68 -5.88 -5.86
CA PRO A 53 -7.94 -6.21 -6.52
C PRO A 53 -9.11 -5.31 -6.11
N GLY A 54 -9.04 -4.62 -4.96
CA GLY A 54 -10.03 -3.60 -4.58
C GLY A 54 -9.68 -2.86 -3.30
N TRP A 55 -9.85 -1.54 -3.32
CA TRP A 55 -9.62 -0.66 -2.18
C TRP A 55 -10.96 -0.24 -1.56
N ARG A 56 -11.19 -0.63 -0.30
CA ARG A 56 -12.37 -0.24 0.49
C ARG A 56 -11.97 0.63 1.68
N LEU A 57 -11.10 1.59 1.43
CA LEU A 57 -10.65 2.57 2.41
C LEU A 57 -11.71 3.66 2.60
N ASP A 58 -11.87 4.15 3.83
CA ASP A 58 -12.67 5.35 4.05
C ASP A 58 -11.97 6.61 3.49
N ALA A 59 -12.71 7.73 3.37
CA ALA A 59 -12.17 8.95 2.75
C ALA A 59 -10.93 9.53 3.47
N LYS A 60 -10.83 9.37 4.79
CA LYS A 60 -9.67 9.79 5.59
C LYS A 60 -8.50 8.83 5.35
N GLU A 61 -8.74 7.53 5.41
CA GLU A 61 -7.71 6.51 5.14
C GLU A 61 -7.15 6.64 3.72
N ALA A 62 -8.02 6.77 2.72
CA ALA A 62 -7.62 6.94 1.32
C ALA A 62 -6.75 8.19 1.13
N ARG A 63 -7.12 9.33 1.76
CA ARG A 63 -6.30 10.56 1.71
C ARG A 63 -4.94 10.37 2.34
N LEU A 64 -4.88 9.69 3.49
CA LEU A 64 -3.62 9.43 4.20
C LEU A 64 -2.71 8.50 3.38
N LEU A 65 -3.25 7.39 2.89
CA LEU A 65 -2.51 6.44 2.05
C LEU A 65 -2.05 7.09 0.75
N GLY A 66 -2.92 7.84 0.08
CA GLY A 66 -2.58 8.56 -1.15
C GLY A 66 -1.47 9.59 -0.94
N ARG A 67 -1.45 10.27 0.21
CA ARG A 67 -0.36 11.20 0.56
C ARG A 67 0.96 10.47 0.73
N VAL A 68 0.98 9.39 1.53
CA VAL A 68 2.20 8.61 1.77
C VAL A 68 2.72 7.99 0.47
N ALA A 69 1.84 7.36 -0.30
CA ALA A 69 2.20 6.79 -1.59
C ALA A 69 2.73 7.85 -2.56
N GLY A 70 2.10 9.03 -2.61
CA GLY A 70 2.56 10.16 -3.42
C GLY A 70 3.92 10.71 -3.01
N ASP A 71 4.17 10.89 -1.71
CA ASP A 71 5.47 11.31 -1.16
C ASP A 71 6.59 10.32 -1.53
N LEU A 72 6.27 9.03 -1.64
CA LEU A 72 7.22 7.97 -2.00
C LEU A 72 7.34 7.72 -3.52
N GLY A 73 6.47 8.33 -4.32
CA GLY A 73 6.37 8.04 -5.76
C GLY A 73 5.83 6.65 -6.07
N VAL A 74 5.03 6.07 -5.17
CA VAL A 74 4.38 4.76 -5.33
C VAL A 74 3.00 4.95 -5.96
N ALA A 75 2.76 4.30 -7.10
CA ALA A 75 1.46 4.29 -7.75
C ALA A 75 0.51 3.30 -7.06
N LEU A 76 -0.69 3.75 -6.68
CA LEU A 76 -1.76 2.87 -6.18
C LEU A 76 -2.63 2.44 -7.35
N LEU A 77 -2.72 1.13 -7.59
CA LEU A 77 -3.43 0.54 -8.73
C LEU A 77 -4.61 -0.32 -8.26
N GLY A 78 -5.68 -0.31 -9.05
CA GLY A 78 -6.89 -1.11 -8.79
C GLY A 78 -8.16 -0.27 -8.58
N PRO A 79 -9.33 -0.93 -8.51
CA PRO A 79 -10.60 -0.25 -8.33
C PRO A 79 -10.70 0.36 -6.92
N GLY A 80 -11.10 1.63 -6.86
CA GLY A 80 -11.16 2.40 -5.61
C GLY A 80 -9.80 2.97 -5.15
N ALA A 81 -8.75 2.87 -5.96
CA ALA A 81 -7.41 3.32 -5.58
C ALA A 81 -7.38 4.82 -5.21
N PRO A 82 -6.76 5.20 -4.08
CA PRO A 82 -6.61 6.60 -3.70
C PRO A 82 -5.77 7.35 -4.73
N GLY A 83 -6.32 8.40 -5.32
CA GLY A 83 -5.63 9.24 -6.30
C GLY A 83 -5.90 8.92 -7.77
N GLN A 84 -6.67 7.88 -8.09
CA GLN A 84 -7.12 7.59 -9.47
C GLN A 84 -8.43 8.32 -9.83
N GLN A 85 -8.64 9.54 -9.32
CA GLN A 85 -9.74 10.40 -9.77
C GLN A 85 -9.23 11.34 -10.86
N ARG A 86 -9.33 10.89 -12.11
CA ARG A 86 -9.39 11.76 -13.28
C ARG A 86 -10.48 11.26 -14.22
#